data_AF-A0A1J3F9N0-F1
#
_entry.id   AF-A0A1J3F9N0-F1
#
_cell.length_a   1.000
_cell.length_b   1.000
_cell.length_c   1.000
_cell.angle_alpha   90.00
_cell.angle_beta   90.00
_cell.angle_gamma   90.00
#
_symmetry.space_group_name_H-M   'P 1'
#
loop_
_entity.id
_entity.type
_entity.pdbx_description
1 polymer ?
#
loop_
_entity_poly.entity_id
_entity_poly.type
_entity_poly.pdbx_seq_one_letter_code
_entity_poly.pdbx_strand_id
1 'polypeptide(L)'
;LLIDLGRVGCLKKLLIDLGRVGCVKKVLIDRVRCLQNAPSTFKEDTRKFFNPYQEEGAVEPGGPFARLPRKIQELALCFLYYFTIDNFSPPMQRAIVSCCLYPQLKPAVLYRIVEVLHTAYRDGYIQITDHLSFFITLIARFRESIEYDGRRRETTFQALTNLVCSCLSEMGDSSLVLQILEKVFVEQIILKPALVNGCGILRMICTLDSIPTRLSESSVTALSEFLPGYLIDIVNCIPEDKEKLSYLYIYYLVPCFHLFDRSSRLTEDVLKRMRLMVSENTRAMLESSVQQDGESSRNSVKLIQCIVSVILLMHNDVKARKIISPFKSEIDLILQNLVTLQSSSLTVEGKHMMKIAGERLRIASNSLLSCTTVTML
;
A
#
# COMPACT_ATOMS: atom_id res chain seq x y z
N LEU A 1 28.34 32.93 -27.19
CA LEU A 1 27.50 33.61 -26.16
C LEU A 1 26.80 32.66 -25.19
N LEU A 2 27.30 31.42 -25.04
CA LEU A 2 26.83 30.44 -24.04
C LEU A 2 28.05 29.70 -23.47
N ILE A 3 28.93 30.46 -22.84
CA ILE A 3 29.94 29.94 -21.93
C ILE A 3 29.73 30.74 -20.64
N ASP A 4 29.64 30.04 -19.51
CA ASP A 4 29.49 30.55 -18.14
C ASP A 4 28.13 31.10 -17.69
N LEU A 5 27.19 30.20 -17.39
CA LEU A 5 26.17 30.39 -16.35
C LEU A 5 25.89 29.05 -15.65
N GLY A 6 25.79 29.04 -14.32
CA GLY A 6 25.71 27.85 -13.46
C GLY A 6 24.69 26.80 -13.91
N ARG A 7 25.11 25.53 -13.91
CA ARG A 7 24.61 24.47 -14.80
C ARG A 7 23.15 23.99 -14.57
N VAL A 8 22.58 24.15 -13.38
CA VAL A 8 21.13 23.98 -13.14
C VAL A 8 20.29 25.08 -13.82
N GLY A 9 20.87 26.28 -13.94
CA GLY A 9 20.30 27.40 -14.68
C GLY A 9 20.21 27.14 -16.18
N CYS A 10 21.10 26.34 -16.75
CA CYS A 10 21.10 26.01 -18.18
C CYS A 10 19.93 25.10 -18.58
N LEU A 11 19.60 24.08 -17.79
CA LEU A 11 18.44 23.23 -18.05
C LEU A 11 17.13 24.01 -17.84
N LYS A 12 17.05 24.80 -16.76
CA LYS A 12 15.91 25.69 -16.50
C LYS A 12 15.71 26.70 -17.63
N LYS A 13 16.79 27.34 -18.11
CA LYS A 13 16.77 28.29 -19.22
C LYS A 13 16.42 27.61 -20.55
N LEU A 14 16.98 26.43 -20.83
CA LEU A 14 16.64 25.63 -22.01
C LEU A 14 15.14 25.29 -22.04
N LEU A 15 14.58 24.87 -20.91
CA LEU A 15 13.15 24.59 -20.80
C LEU A 15 12.31 25.86 -20.94
N ILE A 16 12.71 26.98 -20.33
CA ILE A 16 12.02 28.27 -20.53
C ILE A 16 12.04 28.71 -22.00
N ASP A 17 13.18 28.55 -22.67
CA ASP A 17 13.35 28.92 -24.09
C ASP A 17 12.55 27.98 -25.01
N LEU A 18 12.50 26.68 -24.71
CA LEU A 18 11.67 25.70 -25.42
C LEU A 18 10.17 25.97 -25.24
N GLY A 19 9.75 26.44 -24.07
CA GLY A 19 8.36 26.83 -23.82
C GLY A 19 7.89 28.06 -24.61
N ARG A 20 8.83 28.85 -25.15
CA ARG A 20 8.54 30.01 -26.01
C ARG A 20 8.44 29.63 -27.49
N VAL A 21 9.04 28.52 -27.90
CA VAL A 21 9.09 28.08 -29.30
C VAL A 21 8.05 26.98 -29.50
N GLY A 22 6.90 27.32 -30.08
CA GLY A 22 5.72 26.45 -30.23
C GLY A 22 5.88 25.15 -31.04
N CYS A 23 7.10 24.78 -31.45
CA CYS A 23 7.39 23.57 -32.22
C CYS A 23 8.33 22.63 -31.44
N VAL A 24 7.79 22.06 -30.37
CA VAL A 24 8.55 21.46 -29.26
C VAL A 24 9.11 20.06 -29.58
N LYS A 25 8.41 19.24 -30.38
CA LYS A 25 8.72 17.81 -30.55
C LYS A 25 10.00 17.53 -31.35
N LYS A 26 10.17 18.14 -32.53
CA LYS A 26 11.35 17.93 -33.39
C LYS A 26 12.60 18.59 -32.79
N VAL A 27 12.45 19.80 -32.23
CA VAL A 27 13.54 20.52 -31.56
C VAL A 27 14.01 19.80 -30.29
N LEU A 28 13.11 19.21 -29.50
CA LEU A 28 13.49 18.38 -28.36
C LEU A 28 14.23 17.12 -28.80
N ILE A 29 13.74 16.39 -29.81
CA ILE A 29 14.41 15.17 -30.29
C ILE A 29 15.81 15.48 -30.80
N ASP A 30 15.97 16.51 -31.63
CA ASP A 30 17.28 16.88 -32.19
C ASP A 30 18.22 17.41 -31.08
N ARG A 31 17.72 18.20 -30.12
CA ARG A 31 18.55 18.69 -29.00
C ARG A 31 18.86 17.61 -27.96
N VAL A 32 17.97 16.67 -27.69
CA VAL A 32 18.20 15.54 -26.78
C VAL A 32 19.14 14.52 -27.42
N ARG A 33 19.03 14.31 -28.74
CA ARG A 33 20.01 13.49 -29.49
C ARG A 33 21.40 14.12 -29.48
N CYS A 34 21.51 15.45 -29.57
CA CYS A 34 22.79 16.15 -29.35
C CYS A 34 23.33 15.99 -27.91
N LEU A 35 22.47 15.72 -26.93
CA LEU A 35 22.84 15.44 -25.54
C LEU A 35 23.25 13.97 -25.30
N GLN A 36 23.24 13.09 -26.32
CA GLN A 36 23.78 11.73 -26.22
C GLN A 36 25.30 11.72 -26.00
N ASN A 37 25.98 12.79 -26.44
CA ASN A 37 27.39 13.07 -26.14
C ASN A 37 27.55 14.01 -24.93
N ALA A 38 26.50 14.20 -24.13
CA ALA A 38 26.56 15.16 -23.04
C ALA A 38 27.58 14.70 -21.98
N PRO A 39 28.43 15.62 -21.49
CA PRO A 39 29.39 15.30 -20.44
C PRO A 39 28.68 14.73 -19.20
N SER A 40 29.37 13.91 -18.41
CA SER A 40 28.86 13.30 -17.15
C SER A 40 28.13 14.30 -16.24
N THR A 41 28.51 15.57 -16.33
CA THR A 41 27.90 16.72 -15.66
C THR A 41 26.43 16.93 -16.01
N PHE A 42 25.99 16.68 -17.24
CA PHE A 42 24.60 16.88 -17.64
C PHE A 42 23.63 15.86 -17.03
N LYS A 43 24.06 14.59 -16.94
CA LYS A 43 23.28 13.54 -16.25
C LYS A 43 23.15 13.89 -14.76
N GLU A 44 24.24 14.39 -14.17
CA GLU A 44 24.27 14.86 -12.79
C GLU A 44 23.36 16.09 -12.57
N ASP A 45 23.41 17.09 -13.45
CA ASP A 45 22.57 18.29 -13.37
C ASP A 45 21.08 17.95 -13.49
N THR A 46 20.74 17.01 -14.38
CA THR A 46 19.35 16.52 -14.54
C THR A 46 18.90 15.76 -13.28
N ARG A 47 19.78 14.94 -12.69
CA ARG A 47 19.51 14.26 -11.42
C ARG A 47 19.26 15.28 -10.30
N LYS A 48 20.13 16.29 -10.17
CA LYS A 48 19.98 17.38 -9.20
C LYS A 48 18.72 18.23 -9.44
N PHE A 49 18.26 18.35 -10.68
CA PHE A 49 17.05 19.08 -11.03
C PHE A 49 15.77 18.42 -10.49
N PHE A 50 15.67 17.09 -10.59
CA PHE A 50 14.53 16.34 -10.05
C PHE A 50 14.64 16.07 -8.55
N ASN A 51 15.85 15.97 -7.98
CA ASN A 51 16.00 15.70 -6.55
C ASN A 51 15.61 16.92 -5.69
N PRO A 52 14.57 16.82 -4.84
CA PRO A 52 14.14 17.92 -3.99
C PRO A 52 15.04 18.18 -2.77
N TYR A 53 15.88 17.21 -2.43
CA TYR A 53 16.83 17.27 -1.33
C TYR A 53 18.23 17.45 -1.92
N GLN A 54 18.59 18.72 -2.17
CA GLN A 54 19.98 19.10 -2.47
C GLN A 54 20.76 19.25 -1.16
N GLU A 55 22.07 19.07 -1.27
CA GLU A 55 23.14 19.05 -0.23
C GLU A 55 22.84 19.79 1.10
N GLU A 56 23.36 19.25 2.21
CA GLU A 56 23.30 19.84 3.56
C GLU A 56 23.58 21.35 3.53
N GLY A 57 22.60 22.16 3.97
CA GLY A 57 22.69 23.63 4.00
C GLY A 57 21.74 24.38 3.07
N ALA A 58 20.93 23.71 2.25
CA ALA A 58 19.90 24.37 1.45
C ALA A 58 18.80 25.01 2.34
N VAL A 59 18.67 26.34 2.27
CA VAL A 59 17.83 27.20 3.13
C VAL A 59 16.32 26.91 3.01
N GLU A 60 15.88 26.27 1.93
CA GLU A 60 14.47 25.92 1.76
C GLU A 60 14.32 24.55 1.09
N PRO A 61 13.45 23.66 1.59
CA PRO A 61 13.14 22.39 0.94
C PRO A 61 12.40 22.60 -0.40
N GLY A 62 12.62 21.73 -1.39
CA GLY A 62 11.70 21.59 -2.52
C GLY A 62 12.24 21.52 -3.95
N GLY A 63 13.56 21.45 -4.15
CA GLY A 63 14.15 21.13 -5.45
C GLY A 63 13.91 22.14 -6.59
N PRO A 64 14.75 22.12 -7.63
CA PRO A 64 14.56 22.96 -8.81
C PRO A 64 13.25 22.67 -9.56
N PHE A 65 12.85 21.40 -9.70
CA PHE A 65 11.66 21.02 -10.48
C PHE A 65 10.33 21.36 -9.78
N ALA A 66 10.16 21.04 -8.50
CA ALA A 66 8.86 21.18 -7.83
C ALA A 66 8.45 22.66 -7.65
N ARG A 67 9.42 23.58 -7.66
CA ARG A 67 9.23 25.04 -7.61
C ARG A 67 8.80 25.68 -8.93
N LEU A 68 8.87 24.96 -10.05
CA LEU A 68 8.52 25.52 -11.34
C LEU A 68 7.00 25.72 -11.50
N PRO A 69 6.56 26.73 -12.29
CA PRO A 69 5.16 26.83 -12.69
C PRO A 69 4.69 25.57 -13.43
N ARG A 70 3.42 25.20 -13.28
CA ARG A 70 2.84 23.97 -13.84
C ARG A 70 3.13 23.76 -15.33
N LYS A 71 3.03 24.81 -16.15
CA LYS A 71 3.32 24.73 -17.59
C LYS A 71 4.78 24.33 -17.89
N ILE A 72 5.72 24.81 -17.05
CA ILE A 72 7.15 24.49 -17.20
C ILE A 72 7.45 23.09 -16.66
N GLN A 73 6.74 22.65 -15.60
CA GLN A 73 6.82 21.27 -15.14
C GLN A 73 6.38 20.30 -16.24
N GLU A 74 5.28 20.57 -16.96
CA GLU A 74 4.84 19.73 -18.07
C GLU A 74 5.92 19.59 -19.16
N LEU A 75 6.53 20.72 -19.55
CA LEU A 75 7.61 20.71 -20.54
C LEU A 75 8.85 19.94 -20.05
N ALA A 76 9.18 20.06 -18.76
CA ALA A 76 10.26 19.29 -18.15
C ALA A 76 9.97 17.78 -18.14
N LEU A 77 8.69 17.39 -17.99
CA LEU A 77 8.27 16.00 -18.09
C LEU A 77 8.29 15.49 -19.55
N CYS A 78 7.98 16.33 -20.54
CA CYS A 78 8.24 15.99 -21.94
C CYS A 78 9.72 15.74 -22.19
N PHE A 79 10.61 16.56 -21.60
CA PHE A 79 12.05 16.32 -21.65
C PHE A 79 12.43 15.00 -20.95
N LEU A 80 11.85 14.70 -19.79
CA LEU A 80 12.10 13.44 -19.06
C LEU A 80 11.82 12.21 -19.92
N TYR A 81 10.71 12.19 -20.66
CA TYR A 81 10.39 11.11 -21.61
C TYR A 81 11.51 10.86 -22.63
N TYR A 82 12.06 11.92 -23.23
CA TYR A 82 13.15 11.76 -24.20
C TYR A 82 14.48 11.42 -23.51
N PHE A 83 14.68 11.92 -22.30
CA PHE A 83 15.89 11.64 -21.53
C PHE A 83 16.01 10.16 -21.16
N THR A 84 14.88 9.46 -20.92
CA THR A 84 14.90 8.04 -20.53
C THR A 84 15.48 7.13 -21.60
N ILE A 85 15.41 7.50 -22.90
CA ILE A 85 15.86 6.69 -24.04
C ILE A 85 17.26 6.10 -23.82
N ASP A 86 18.22 6.92 -23.35
CA ASP A 86 19.61 6.50 -23.17
C ASP A 86 20.14 6.71 -21.73
N ASN A 87 19.31 7.24 -20.83
CA ASN A 87 19.80 7.76 -19.54
C ASN A 87 18.93 7.39 -18.33
N PHE A 88 17.98 6.46 -18.46
CA PHE A 88 17.29 5.93 -17.30
C PHE A 88 18.24 5.02 -16.50
N SER A 89 18.73 5.54 -15.37
CA SER A 89 19.71 4.87 -14.52
C SER A 89 19.21 4.84 -13.07
N PRO A 90 19.71 3.92 -12.22
CA PRO A 90 19.28 3.86 -10.82
C PRO A 90 19.42 5.18 -10.04
N PRO A 91 20.50 5.99 -10.22
CA PRO A 91 20.57 7.32 -9.61
C PRO A 91 19.51 8.30 -10.09
N MET A 92 19.14 8.25 -11.39
CA MET A 92 18.07 9.08 -11.94
C MET A 92 16.71 8.66 -11.39
N GLN A 93 16.43 7.35 -11.39
CA GLN A 93 15.22 6.79 -10.81
C GLN A 93 15.06 7.23 -9.34
N ARG A 94 16.13 7.15 -8.53
CA ARG A 94 16.11 7.64 -7.14
C ARG A 94 15.75 9.12 -7.05
N ALA A 95 16.29 9.98 -7.91
CA ALA A 95 15.95 11.41 -7.91
C ALA A 95 14.47 11.64 -8.26
N ILE A 96 13.92 10.90 -9.22
CA ILE A 96 12.51 11.00 -9.62
C ILE A 96 11.59 10.48 -8.51
N VAL A 97 11.94 9.36 -7.87
CA VAL A 97 11.22 8.86 -6.69
C VAL A 97 11.23 9.90 -5.57
N SER A 98 12.40 10.45 -5.23
CA SER A 98 12.51 11.51 -4.22
C SER A 98 11.62 12.71 -4.56
N CYS A 99 11.56 13.09 -5.85
CA CYS A 99 10.64 14.12 -6.33
C CYS A 99 9.18 13.76 -6.06
N CYS A 100 8.77 12.53 -6.39
CA CYS A 100 7.40 12.04 -6.22
C CYS A 100 6.99 11.97 -4.74
N LEU A 101 7.93 11.67 -3.86
CA LEU A 101 7.74 11.59 -2.41
C LEU A 101 7.84 12.95 -1.71
N TYR A 102 8.08 14.03 -2.45
CA TYR A 102 8.17 15.37 -1.89
C TYR A 102 6.78 15.87 -1.43
N PRO A 103 6.60 16.23 -0.14
CA PRO A 103 5.26 16.54 0.40
C PRO A 103 4.50 17.69 -0.28
N GLN A 104 5.21 18.64 -0.91
CA GLN A 104 4.57 19.79 -1.57
C GLN A 104 4.39 19.59 -3.09
N LEU A 105 4.76 18.42 -3.63
CA LEU A 105 4.51 18.12 -5.03
C LEU A 105 3.00 18.01 -5.25
N LYS A 106 2.46 18.79 -6.20
CA LYS A 106 1.04 18.77 -6.51
C LYS A 106 0.63 17.40 -7.06
N PRO A 107 -0.52 16.83 -6.65
CA PRO A 107 -1.00 15.52 -7.13
C PRO A 107 -1.03 15.38 -8.66
N ALA A 108 -1.50 16.40 -9.37
CA ALA A 108 -1.52 16.40 -10.84
C ALA A 108 -0.11 16.31 -11.49
N VAL A 109 0.95 16.73 -10.79
CA VAL A 109 2.34 16.57 -11.25
C VAL A 109 2.84 15.17 -10.97
N LEU A 110 2.54 14.64 -9.78
CA LEU A 110 2.84 13.27 -9.41
C LEU A 110 2.26 12.26 -10.40
N TYR A 111 0.96 12.34 -10.68
CA TYR A 111 0.29 11.44 -11.64
C TYR A 111 0.91 11.54 -13.03
N ARG A 112 1.25 12.77 -13.43
CA ARG A 112 1.88 13.01 -14.73
C ARG A 112 3.28 12.38 -14.84
N ILE A 113 4.07 12.39 -13.77
CA ILE A 113 5.37 11.70 -13.75
C ILE A 113 5.17 10.19 -13.97
N VAL A 114 4.21 9.59 -13.27
CA VAL A 114 3.88 8.16 -13.39
C VAL A 114 3.47 7.82 -14.82
N GLU A 115 2.57 8.59 -15.43
CA GLU A 115 2.14 8.43 -16.82
C GLU A 115 3.29 8.53 -17.82
N VAL A 116 4.17 9.54 -17.65
CA VAL A 116 5.31 9.77 -18.54
C VAL A 116 6.30 8.62 -18.49
N LEU A 117 6.63 8.15 -17.28
CA LEU A 117 7.52 6.99 -17.12
C LEU A 117 6.87 5.72 -17.64
N HIS A 118 5.57 5.52 -17.41
CA HIS A 118 4.87 4.36 -17.97
C HIS A 118 4.83 4.38 -19.50
N THR A 119 4.64 5.55 -20.12
CA THR A 119 4.71 5.71 -21.58
C THR A 119 6.12 5.37 -22.08
N ALA A 120 7.16 5.89 -21.44
CA ALA A 120 8.55 5.57 -21.78
C ALA A 120 8.87 4.06 -21.61
N TYR A 121 8.32 3.41 -20.59
CA TYR A 121 8.39 1.95 -20.44
C TYR A 121 7.72 1.22 -21.61
N ARG A 122 6.49 1.62 -21.99
CA ARG A 122 5.75 1.01 -23.10
C ARG A 122 6.49 1.12 -24.44
N ASP A 123 7.23 2.21 -24.63
CA ASP A 123 8.05 2.44 -25.82
C ASP A 123 9.45 1.77 -25.74
N GLY A 124 9.73 1.02 -24.66
CA GLY A 124 10.95 0.23 -24.50
C GLY A 124 12.16 1.00 -23.96
N TYR A 125 11.98 2.24 -23.47
CA TYR A 125 13.08 3.08 -22.97
C TYR A 125 13.43 2.83 -21.50
N ILE A 126 12.57 2.12 -20.77
CA ILE A 126 12.79 1.77 -19.37
C ILE A 126 12.71 0.25 -19.25
N GLN A 127 13.70 -0.36 -18.61
CA GLN A 127 13.66 -1.80 -18.35
C GLN A 127 12.53 -2.13 -17.38
N ILE A 128 11.89 -3.29 -17.56
CA ILE A 128 10.78 -3.74 -16.71
C ILE A 128 11.15 -3.70 -15.22
N THR A 129 12.36 -4.13 -14.85
CA THR A 129 12.84 -4.14 -13.47
C THR A 129 12.93 -2.74 -12.86
N ASP A 130 13.38 -1.75 -13.63
CA ASP A 130 13.49 -0.37 -13.15
C ASP A 130 12.10 0.28 -13.03
N HIS A 131 11.20 0.01 -13.98
CA HIS A 131 9.83 0.50 -13.95
C HIS A 131 9.04 -0.05 -12.75
N LEU A 132 9.16 -1.36 -12.52
CA LEU A 132 8.56 -2.03 -11.37
C LEU A 132 9.15 -1.55 -10.04
N SER A 133 10.47 -1.39 -9.97
CA SER A 133 11.16 -0.82 -8.81
C SER A 133 10.66 0.61 -8.50
N PHE A 134 10.37 1.41 -9.53
CA PHE A 134 9.79 2.75 -9.37
C PHE A 134 8.41 2.67 -8.71
N PHE A 135 7.51 1.83 -9.22
CA PHE A 135 6.17 1.63 -8.65
C PHE A 135 6.19 1.13 -7.21
N ILE A 136 6.96 0.08 -6.93
CA ILE A 136 7.08 -0.48 -5.59
C ILE A 136 7.60 0.57 -4.62
N THR A 137 8.69 1.26 -4.96
CA THR A 137 9.30 2.26 -4.09
C THR A 137 8.33 3.41 -3.81
N LEU A 138 7.60 3.84 -4.84
CA LEU A 138 6.63 4.92 -4.71
C LEU A 138 5.48 4.53 -3.78
N ILE A 139 4.87 3.36 -3.96
CA ILE A 139 3.75 2.88 -3.12
C ILE A 139 4.20 2.56 -1.69
N ALA A 140 5.36 1.92 -1.51
CA ALA A 140 5.83 1.51 -0.19
C ALA A 140 6.29 2.70 0.68
N ARG A 141 6.75 3.80 0.07
CA ARG A 141 7.36 4.93 0.79
C ARG A 141 6.54 6.20 0.79
N PHE A 142 5.40 6.24 0.09
CA PHE A 142 4.53 7.42 0.09
C PHE A 142 4.07 7.73 1.52
N ARG A 143 4.24 8.97 1.95
CA ARG A 143 3.84 9.43 3.28
C ARG A 143 2.48 10.10 3.18
N GLU A 144 1.43 9.41 3.59
CA GLU A 144 0.09 9.99 3.77
C GLU A 144 -0.47 9.52 5.12
N SER A 145 -0.98 10.47 5.91
CA SER A 145 -1.72 10.18 7.14
C SER A 145 -3.18 9.91 6.80
N ILE A 146 -3.84 9.05 7.57
CA ILE A 146 -5.29 8.86 7.49
C ILE A 146 -5.93 10.05 8.20
N GLU A 147 -6.15 11.15 7.48
CA GLU A 147 -6.92 12.29 7.96
C GLU A 147 -8.35 12.19 7.46
N TYR A 148 -9.27 11.83 8.36
CA TYR A 148 -10.70 11.80 8.06
C TYR A 148 -11.29 13.21 8.17
N ASP A 149 -11.41 13.92 7.03
CA ASP A 149 -12.05 15.24 6.96
C ASP A 149 -13.60 15.18 6.85
N GLY A 150 -14.17 13.98 6.90
CA GLY A 150 -15.62 13.74 6.76
C GLY A 150 -16.16 13.90 5.34
N ARG A 151 -15.31 14.20 4.34
CA ARG A 151 -15.70 14.31 2.93
C ARG A 151 -15.29 13.05 2.17
N ARG A 152 -16.20 12.56 1.32
CA ARG A 152 -15.95 11.46 0.38
C ARG A 152 -15.06 11.94 -0.78
N ARG A 153 -13.76 12.11 -0.53
CA ARG A 153 -12.80 12.35 -1.61
C ARG A 153 -11.72 11.29 -1.58
N GLU A 154 -11.46 10.74 -2.77
CA GLU A 154 -10.30 9.90 -3.02
C GLU A 154 -9.04 10.67 -2.59
N THR A 155 -8.19 10.04 -1.78
CA THR A 155 -6.94 10.66 -1.33
C THR A 155 -5.90 10.67 -2.44
N THR A 156 -4.83 11.44 -2.26
CA THR A 156 -3.75 11.48 -3.27
C THR A 156 -3.15 10.09 -3.46
N PHE A 157 -2.95 9.35 -2.37
CA PHE A 157 -2.42 7.99 -2.42
C PHE A 157 -3.40 6.98 -3.03
N GLN A 158 -4.70 7.11 -2.79
CA GLN A 158 -5.70 6.21 -3.40
C GLN A 158 -5.66 6.34 -4.93
N ALA A 159 -5.73 7.57 -5.45
CA ALA A 159 -5.64 7.82 -6.88
C ALA A 159 -4.29 7.37 -7.47
N LEU A 160 -3.19 7.59 -6.74
CA LEU A 160 -1.87 7.09 -7.13
C LEU A 160 -1.83 5.55 -7.21
N THR A 161 -2.38 4.87 -6.20
CA THR A 161 -2.44 3.40 -6.17
C THR A 161 -3.25 2.86 -7.32
N ASN A 162 -4.41 3.47 -7.61
CA ASN A 162 -5.26 3.09 -8.74
C ASN A 162 -4.55 3.32 -10.09
N LEU A 163 -3.81 4.42 -10.24
CA LEU A 163 -3.00 4.68 -11.42
C LEU A 163 -1.90 3.62 -11.59
N VAL A 164 -1.15 3.32 -10.53
CA VAL A 164 -0.11 2.28 -10.55
C VAL A 164 -0.71 0.91 -10.89
N CYS A 165 -1.85 0.54 -10.30
CA CYS A 165 -2.53 -0.72 -10.61
C CYS A 165 -2.98 -0.76 -12.07
N SER A 166 -3.52 0.34 -12.61
CA SER A 166 -3.89 0.42 -14.02
C SER A 166 -2.67 0.21 -14.93
N CYS A 167 -1.56 0.86 -14.62
CA CYS A 167 -0.31 0.65 -15.35
C CYS A 167 0.16 -0.81 -15.29
N LEU A 168 0.09 -1.47 -14.12
CA LEU A 168 0.48 -2.89 -13.96
C LEU A 168 -0.40 -3.82 -14.81
N SER A 169 -1.71 -3.57 -14.87
CA SER A 169 -2.63 -4.33 -15.73
C SER A 169 -2.33 -4.17 -17.22
N GLU A 170 -1.70 -3.06 -17.63
CA GLU A 170 -1.28 -2.82 -19.03
C GLU A 170 0.07 -3.47 -19.38
N MET A 171 0.84 -3.99 -18.41
CA MET A 171 2.20 -4.55 -18.66
C MET A 171 2.22 -5.93 -19.34
N GLY A 172 1.06 -6.49 -19.68
CA GLY A 172 0.91 -7.78 -20.35
C GLY A 172 0.47 -8.88 -19.39
N ASP A 173 1.19 -10.01 -19.39
CA ASP A 173 0.83 -11.18 -18.58
C ASP A 173 1.04 -10.90 -17.08
N SER A 174 -0.07 -10.73 -16.36
CA SER A 174 -0.08 -10.47 -14.91
C SER A 174 0.57 -11.59 -14.09
N SER A 175 0.56 -12.86 -14.54
CA SER A 175 1.28 -13.95 -13.85
C SER A 175 2.78 -13.70 -13.82
N LEU A 176 3.34 -13.32 -14.98
CA LEU A 176 4.78 -13.13 -15.11
C LEU A 176 5.23 -11.91 -14.32
N VAL A 177 4.44 -10.84 -14.36
CA VAL A 177 4.70 -9.65 -13.54
C VAL A 177 4.60 -9.98 -12.05
N LEU A 178 3.62 -10.79 -11.63
CA LEU A 178 3.53 -11.27 -10.26
C LEU A 178 4.79 -12.06 -9.88
N GLN A 179 5.24 -13.01 -10.69
CA GLN A 179 6.45 -13.81 -10.41
C GLN A 179 7.70 -12.96 -10.24
N ILE A 180 7.85 -11.87 -11.02
CA ILE A 180 8.98 -10.93 -10.87
C ILE A 180 8.90 -10.16 -9.55
N LEU A 181 7.70 -9.75 -9.16
CA LEU A 181 7.47 -8.88 -7.99
C LEU A 181 7.25 -9.64 -6.68
N GLU A 182 6.91 -10.93 -6.73
CA GLU A 182 6.39 -11.66 -5.59
C GLU A 182 7.32 -11.59 -4.38
N LYS A 183 8.61 -11.87 -4.59
CA LYS A 183 9.62 -11.76 -3.55
C LYS A 183 9.70 -10.34 -2.97
N VAL A 184 9.60 -9.32 -3.83
CA VAL A 184 9.66 -7.91 -3.42
C VAL A 184 8.43 -7.55 -2.60
N PHE A 185 7.24 -8.04 -2.97
CA PHE A 185 6.03 -7.85 -2.16
C PHE A 185 6.17 -8.49 -0.79
N VAL A 186 6.68 -9.72 -0.71
CA VAL A 186 6.95 -10.40 0.57
C VAL A 186 7.92 -9.59 1.43
N GLU A 187 9.03 -9.12 0.85
CA GLU A 187 10.00 -8.26 1.54
C GLU A 187 9.34 -6.98 2.06
N GLN A 188 8.44 -6.34 1.31
CA GLN A 188 7.72 -5.16 1.79
C GLN A 188 6.70 -5.49 2.89
N ILE A 189 5.97 -6.60 2.77
CA ILE A 189 4.92 -7.01 3.73
C ILE A 189 5.53 -7.39 5.09
N ILE A 190 6.68 -8.08 5.10
CA ILE A 190 7.40 -8.47 6.33
C ILE A 190 7.82 -7.25 7.15
N LEU A 191 8.08 -6.10 6.50
CA LEU A 191 8.41 -4.85 7.17
C LEU A 191 7.21 -4.21 7.89
N LYS A 192 6.02 -4.82 7.82
CA LYS A 192 4.77 -4.33 8.43
C LYS A 192 4.51 -2.86 8.07
N PRO A 193 4.28 -2.58 6.78
CA PRO A 193 4.07 -1.21 6.31
C PRO A 193 2.86 -0.59 6.99
N ALA A 194 2.86 0.75 7.10
CA ALA A 194 1.71 1.48 7.63
C ALA A 194 0.43 1.14 6.85
N LEU A 195 -0.73 1.24 7.49
CA LEU A 195 -2.04 0.83 6.94
C LEU A 195 -2.28 1.29 5.49
N VAL A 196 -1.98 2.57 5.20
CA VAL A 196 -2.13 3.15 3.85
C VAL A 196 -1.23 2.43 2.83
N ASN A 197 0.06 2.29 3.13
CA ASN A 197 1.03 1.64 2.24
C ASN A 197 0.76 0.13 2.10
N GLY A 198 0.41 -0.54 3.20
CA GLY A 198 0.00 -1.94 3.21
C GLY A 198 -1.19 -2.18 2.28
N CYS A 199 -2.20 -1.30 2.32
CA CYS A 199 -3.32 -1.36 1.39
C CYS A 199 -2.88 -1.21 -0.06
N GLY A 200 -1.97 -0.27 -0.34
CA GLY A 200 -1.41 -0.08 -1.68
C GLY A 200 -0.73 -1.34 -2.22
N ILE A 201 0.11 -1.97 -1.40
CA ILE A 201 0.80 -3.22 -1.73
C ILE A 201 -0.21 -4.36 -1.96
N LEU A 202 -1.18 -4.56 -1.06
CA LEU A 202 -2.19 -5.60 -1.22
C LEU A 202 -3.02 -5.41 -2.50
N ARG A 203 -3.34 -4.17 -2.87
CA ARG A 203 -4.06 -3.88 -4.12
C ARG A 203 -3.20 -4.18 -5.36
N MET A 204 -1.90 -3.91 -5.32
CA MET A 204 -0.98 -4.32 -6.39
C MET A 204 -0.93 -5.85 -6.51
N ILE A 205 -0.85 -6.58 -5.40
CA ILE A 205 -0.91 -8.05 -5.40
C ILE A 205 -2.23 -8.53 -6.04
N CYS A 206 -3.38 -8.03 -5.57
CA CYS A 206 -4.70 -8.41 -6.11
C CYS A 206 -4.85 -8.08 -7.61
N THR A 207 -4.24 -6.99 -8.06
CA THR A 207 -4.25 -6.60 -9.47
C THR A 207 -3.52 -7.62 -10.34
N LEU A 208 -2.45 -8.22 -9.81
CA LEU A 208 -1.61 -9.15 -10.54
C LEU A 208 -2.03 -10.62 -10.37
N ASP A 209 -2.61 -10.97 -9.23
CA ASP A 209 -3.17 -12.29 -8.91
C ASP A 209 -4.54 -12.51 -9.57
N SER A 210 -4.56 -12.37 -10.90
CA SER A 210 -5.77 -12.43 -11.74
C SER A 210 -6.43 -13.81 -11.80
N ILE A 211 -5.69 -14.87 -11.46
CA ILE A 211 -6.19 -16.25 -11.39
C ILE A 211 -5.89 -16.77 -9.97
N PRO A 212 -6.89 -17.30 -9.25
CA PRO A 212 -6.69 -17.76 -7.88
C PRO A 212 -5.48 -18.67 -7.72
N THR A 213 -4.75 -18.53 -6.61
CA THR A 213 -3.72 -19.47 -6.10
C THR A 213 -2.33 -19.43 -6.76
N ARG A 214 -1.93 -18.33 -7.41
CA ARG A 214 -0.56 -18.22 -7.97
C ARG A 214 0.51 -17.80 -6.97
N LEU A 215 0.11 -17.31 -5.80
CA LEU A 215 1.04 -16.99 -4.73
C LEU A 215 1.74 -18.25 -4.22
N SER A 216 3.06 -18.19 -4.12
CA SER A 216 3.87 -19.22 -3.50
C SER A 216 3.54 -19.41 -2.03
N GLU A 217 3.93 -20.55 -1.47
CA GLU A 217 3.74 -20.84 -0.04
C GLU A 217 4.40 -19.79 0.86
N SER A 218 5.55 -19.26 0.43
CA SER A 218 6.26 -18.21 1.17
C SER A 218 5.45 -16.91 1.24
N SER A 219 4.78 -16.55 0.15
CA SER A 219 3.89 -15.39 0.10
C SER A 219 2.63 -15.60 0.92
N VAL A 220 2.03 -16.79 0.85
CA VAL A 220 0.87 -17.14 1.68
C VAL A 220 1.22 -17.03 3.17
N THR A 221 2.38 -17.56 3.58
CA THR A 221 2.87 -17.49 4.96
C THR A 221 3.14 -16.05 5.41
N ALA A 222 3.78 -15.24 4.57
CA ALA A 222 4.04 -13.83 4.89
C ALA A 222 2.74 -13.03 5.03
N LEU A 223 1.78 -13.27 4.13
CA LEU A 223 0.46 -12.63 4.19
C LEU A 223 -0.34 -13.10 5.41
N SER A 224 -0.30 -14.38 5.78
CA SER A 224 -1.04 -14.89 6.95
C SER A 224 -0.53 -14.30 8.27
N GLU A 225 0.76 -13.97 8.36
CA GLU A 225 1.32 -13.26 9.51
C GLU A 225 1.01 -11.76 9.53
N PHE A 226 0.91 -11.13 8.34
CA PHE A 226 0.66 -9.68 8.23
C PHE A 226 -0.83 -9.31 8.35
N LEU A 227 -1.71 -10.04 7.67
CA LEU A 227 -3.12 -9.67 7.51
C LEU A 227 -3.92 -9.55 8.83
N PRO A 228 -3.69 -10.36 9.88
CA PRO A 228 -4.35 -10.16 11.17
C PRO A 228 -4.10 -8.77 11.75
N GLY A 229 -2.84 -8.32 11.76
CA GLY A 229 -2.46 -6.99 12.25
C GLY A 229 -3.06 -5.88 11.38
N TYR A 230 -2.97 -6.02 10.06
CA TYR A 230 -3.55 -5.08 9.10
C TYR A 230 -5.08 -4.91 9.29
N LEU A 231 -5.82 -6.01 9.48
CA LEU A 231 -7.27 -5.98 9.73
C LEU A 231 -7.62 -5.34 11.08
N ILE A 232 -6.81 -5.59 12.12
CA ILE A 232 -6.93 -4.94 13.43
C ILE A 232 -6.69 -3.43 13.32
N ASP A 233 -5.72 -2.99 12.53
CA ASP A 233 -5.45 -1.57 12.29
C ASP A 233 -6.63 -0.88 11.62
N ILE A 234 -7.31 -1.53 10.66
CA ILE A 234 -8.53 -1.01 10.03
C ILE A 234 -9.62 -0.74 11.08
N VAL A 235 -9.89 -1.73 11.94
CA VAL A 235 -10.91 -1.61 12.99
C VAL A 235 -10.57 -0.53 14.01
N ASN A 236 -9.28 -0.38 14.35
CA ASN A 236 -8.83 0.66 15.28
C ASN A 236 -8.87 2.07 14.68
N CYS A 237 -8.55 2.22 13.40
CA CYS A 237 -8.46 3.53 12.75
C CYS A 237 -9.81 4.04 12.23
N ILE A 238 -10.76 3.15 11.95
CA ILE A 238 -12.06 3.52 11.36
C ILE A 238 -13.16 3.27 12.40
N PRO A 239 -13.91 4.29 12.84
CA PRO A 239 -15.01 4.10 13.80
C PRO A 239 -16.18 3.28 13.22
N GLU A 240 -16.79 2.42 14.03
CA GLU A 240 -17.96 1.60 13.63
C GLU A 240 -19.23 2.46 13.34
N ASP A 241 -19.32 3.67 13.90
CA ASP A 241 -20.59 4.39 14.12
C ASP A 241 -21.04 5.38 13.01
N LYS A 242 -20.62 5.24 11.75
CA LYS A 242 -21.07 6.19 10.69
C LYS A 242 -21.34 5.51 9.36
N GLU A 243 -22.57 5.63 8.86
CA GLU A 243 -22.97 5.35 7.46
C GLU A 243 -22.06 6.04 6.42
N LYS A 244 -21.34 7.10 6.83
CA LYS A 244 -20.38 7.84 6.00
C LYS A 244 -19.01 7.16 5.86
N LEU A 245 -18.67 6.17 6.69
CA LEU A 245 -17.37 5.48 6.73
C LEU A 245 -17.32 4.19 5.88
N SER A 246 -18.45 3.77 5.31
CA SER A 246 -18.55 2.58 4.46
C SER A 246 -17.51 2.56 3.32
N TYR A 247 -17.22 3.71 2.69
CA TYR A 247 -16.24 3.80 1.61
C TYR A 247 -14.81 3.48 2.04
N LEU A 248 -14.37 3.95 3.22
CA LEU A 248 -13.02 3.68 3.71
C LEU A 248 -12.86 2.20 4.07
N TYR A 249 -13.84 1.63 4.77
CA TYR A 249 -13.86 0.19 5.02
C TYR A 249 -13.78 -0.61 3.73
N ILE A 250 -14.58 -0.25 2.72
CA ILE A 250 -14.53 -0.91 1.41
C ILE A 250 -13.12 -0.79 0.81
N TYR A 251 -12.52 0.39 0.79
CA TYR A 251 -11.19 0.58 0.20
C TYR A 251 -10.12 -0.31 0.85
N TYR A 252 -10.10 -0.38 2.19
CA TYR A 252 -9.08 -1.10 2.95
C TYR A 252 -9.36 -2.61 3.11
N LEU A 253 -10.62 -3.04 3.17
CA LEU A 253 -11.02 -4.45 3.35
C LEU A 253 -11.11 -5.24 2.05
N VAL A 254 -11.52 -4.60 0.94
CA VAL A 254 -11.68 -5.28 -0.36
C VAL A 254 -10.46 -6.09 -0.78
N PRO A 255 -9.20 -5.60 -0.69
CA PRO A 255 -8.06 -6.42 -1.06
C PRO A 255 -7.91 -7.67 -0.19
N CYS A 256 -8.22 -7.61 1.10
CA CYS A 256 -8.20 -8.79 1.98
C CYS A 256 -9.27 -9.81 1.57
N PHE A 257 -10.51 -9.34 1.35
CA PHE A 257 -11.61 -10.24 0.95
C PHE A 257 -11.35 -10.87 -0.41
N HIS A 258 -10.73 -10.12 -1.33
CA HIS A 258 -10.28 -10.66 -2.60
C HIS A 258 -9.27 -11.80 -2.41
N LEU A 259 -8.23 -11.59 -1.59
CA LEU A 259 -7.23 -12.62 -1.32
C LEU A 259 -7.83 -13.86 -0.62
N PHE A 260 -8.77 -13.65 0.31
CA PHE A 260 -9.45 -14.74 1.00
C PHE A 260 -10.36 -15.56 0.09
N ASP A 261 -11.12 -14.90 -0.80
CA ASP A 261 -11.95 -15.57 -1.81
C ASP A 261 -11.11 -16.46 -2.75
N ARG A 262 -9.88 -16.02 -3.03
CA ARG A 262 -8.96 -16.69 -3.95
C ARG A 262 -8.09 -17.77 -3.29
N SER A 263 -7.97 -17.77 -1.96
CA SER A 263 -7.14 -18.72 -1.22
C SER A 263 -7.80 -19.12 0.10
N SER A 264 -8.43 -20.30 0.09
CA SER A 264 -8.99 -20.92 1.29
C SER A 264 -7.92 -21.16 2.36
N ARG A 265 -6.73 -21.62 1.94
CA ARG A 265 -5.57 -21.79 2.83
C ARG A 265 -5.17 -20.49 3.52
N LEU A 266 -5.05 -19.39 2.78
CA LEU A 266 -4.71 -18.09 3.38
C LEU A 266 -5.77 -17.65 4.39
N THR A 267 -7.05 -17.85 4.06
CA THR A 267 -8.17 -17.54 4.96
C THR A 267 -8.07 -18.35 6.26
N GLU A 268 -7.84 -19.66 6.14
CA GLU A 268 -7.67 -20.56 7.27
C GLU A 268 -6.47 -20.15 8.15
N ASP A 269 -5.33 -19.88 7.54
CA ASP A 269 -4.09 -19.52 8.23
C ASP A 269 -4.24 -18.18 8.97
N VAL A 270 -4.93 -17.20 8.38
CA VAL A 270 -5.26 -15.93 9.04
C VAL A 270 -6.18 -16.14 10.25
N LEU A 271 -7.23 -16.95 10.11
CA LEU A 271 -8.14 -17.25 11.22
C LEU A 271 -7.43 -18.01 12.35
N LYS A 272 -6.59 -18.99 12.01
CA LYS A 272 -5.73 -19.70 12.97
C LYS A 272 -4.78 -18.73 13.68
N ARG A 273 -4.20 -17.77 12.95
CA ARG A 273 -3.30 -16.77 13.55
C ARG A 273 -4.03 -15.84 14.50
N MET A 274 -5.22 -15.35 14.13
CA MET A 274 -6.10 -14.59 15.03
C MET A 274 -6.47 -15.40 16.28
N ARG A 275 -6.84 -16.68 16.11
CA ARG A 275 -7.10 -17.58 17.23
C ARG A 275 -5.89 -17.70 18.16
N LEU A 276 -4.69 -17.90 17.62
CA LEU A 276 -3.46 -17.97 18.41
C LEU A 276 -3.23 -16.68 19.20
N MET A 277 -3.40 -15.51 18.58
CA MET A 277 -3.29 -14.22 19.27
C MET A 277 -4.28 -14.11 20.44
N VAL A 278 -5.54 -14.55 20.26
CA VAL A 278 -6.54 -14.57 21.34
C VAL A 278 -6.15 -15.55 22.44
N SER A 279 -5.73 -16.76 22.10
CA SER A 279 -5.32 -17.79 23.08
C SER A 279 -4.10 -17.36 23.89
N GLU A 280 -3.08 -16.78 23.25
CA GLU A 280 -1.87 -16.26 23.91
C GLU A 280 -2.21 -15.16 24.90
N ASN A 281 -3.06 -14.21 24.51
CA ASN A 281 -3.50 -13.13 25.40
C ASN A 281 -4.40 -13.65 26.52
N THR A 282 -5.30 -14.59 26.22
CA THR A 282 -6.16 -15.23 27.23
C THR A 282 -5.31 -15.92 28.29
N ARG A 283 -4.31 -16.71 27.89
CA ARG A 283 -3.38 -17.38 28.80
C ARG A 283 -2.60 -16.39 29.64
N ALA A 284 -2.01 -15.36 29.03
CA ALA A 284 -1.28 -14.31 29.76
C ALA A 284 -2.15 -13.60 30.81
N MET A 285 -3.42 -13.37 30.51
CA MET A 285 -4.38 -12.76 31.44
C MET A 285 -4.80 -13.70 32.58
N LEU A 286 -4.87 -15.01 32.33
CA LEU A 286 -5.19 -16.01 33.36
C LEU A 286 -4.01 -16.28 34.31
N GLU A 287 -2.78 -16.28 33.78
CA GLU A 287 -1.56 -16.54 34.55
C GLU A 287 -1.11 -15.33 35.39
N SER A 288 -1.49 -14.11 35.02
CA SER A 288 -1.00 -12.85 35.63
C SER A 288 -1.65 -12.48 36.96
N SER A 289 -2.12 -13.46 37.75
CA SER A 289 -2.83 -13.25 39.02
C SER A 289 -2.02 -12.59 40.14
N VAL A 290 -0.79 -12.10 39.89
CA VAL A 290 0.07 -11.56 40.96
C VAL A 290 0.64 -10.16 40.69
N GLN A 291 0.99 -9.72 39.46
CA GLN A 291 1.85 -8.53 39.32
C GLN A 291 1.82 -7.79 37.96
N GLN A 292 0.69 -7.70 37.23
CA GLN A 292 0.63 -6.85 36.03
C GLN A 292 -0.03 -5.48 36.24
N ASP A 293 0.62 -4.48 35.64
CA ASP A 293 0.15 -3.12 35.40
C ASP A 293 -1.19 -3.14 34.65
N GLY A 294 -2.18 -2.35 35.10
CA GLY A 294 -3.54 -2.36 34.57
C GLY A 294 -3.63 -2.04 33.07
N GLU A 295 -2.58 -1.44 32.50
CA GLU A 295 -2.46 -1.12 31.08
C GLU A 295 -2.27 -2.35 30.17
N SER A 296 -1.47 -3.34 30.60
CA SER A 296 -1.23 -4.56 29.82
C SER A 296 -2.52 -5.38 29.62
N SER A 297 -3.27 -5.57 30.72
CA SER A 297 -4.56 -6.26 30.68
C SER A 297 -5.58 -5.55 29.78
N ARG A 298 -5.63 -4.21 29.83
CA ARG A 298 -6.49 -3.40 28.95
C ARG A 298 -6.12 -3.55 27.49
N ASN A 299 -4.82 -3.60 27.16
CA ASN A 299 -4.35 -3.79 25.80
C ASN A 299 -4.75 -5.17 25.24
N SER A 300 -4.63 -6.23 26.04
CA SER A 300 -5.09 -7.58 25.66
C SER A 300 -6.61 -7.65 25.44
N VAL A 301 -7.41 -7.06 26.34
CA VAL A 301 -8.87 -6.95 26.17
C VAL A 301 -9.21 -6.24 24.86
N LYS A 302 -8.57 -5.09 24.59
CA LYS A 302 -8.79 -4.31 23.36
C LYS A 302 -8.42 -5.11 22.11
N LEU A 303 -7.29 -5.82 22.11
CA LEU A 303 -6.87 -6.66 20.99
C LEU A 303 -7.93 -7.74 20.67
N ILE A 304 -8.39 -8.46 21.69
CA ILE A 304 -9.41 -9.51 21.54
C ILE A 304 -10.70 -8.90 20.97
N GLN A 305 -11.11 -7.72 21.44
CA GLN A 305 -12.26 -7.01 20.87
C GLN A 305 -12.06 -6.65 19.40
N CYS A 306 -10.89 -6.16 19.02
CA CYS A 306 -10.59 -5.85 17.62
C CYS A 306 -10.71 -7.09 16.74
N ILE A 307 -10.16 -8.23 17.18
CA ILE A 307 -10.27 -9.51 16.46
C ILE A 307 -11.74 -9.92 16.29
N VAL A 308 -12.54 -9.81 17.34
CA VAL A 308 -13.98 -10.09 17.27
C VAL A 308 -14.67 -9.15 16.28
N SER A 309 -14.40 -7.84 16.34
CA SER A 309 -14.94 -6.86 15.39
C SER A 309 -14.53 -7.17 13.95
N VAL A 310 -13.30 -7.61 13.69
CA VAL A 310 -12.88 -8.07 12.34
C VAL A 310 -13.75 -9.25 11.88
N ILE A 311 -13.94 -10.27 12.71
CA ILE A 311 -14.77 -11.44 12.35
C ILE A 311 -16.22 -11.01 12.11
N LEU A 312 -16.76 -10.11 12.93
CA LEU A 312 -18.11 -9.57 12.76
C LEU A 312 -18.25 -8.74 11.48
N LEU A 313 -17.22 -7.96 11.10
CA LEU A 313 -17.20 -7.24 9.83
C LEU A 313 -17.25 -8.20 8.64
N MET A 314 -16.45 -9.27 8.68
CA MET A 314 -16.47 -10.31 7.65
C MET A 314 -17.82 -11.04 7.62
N HIS A 315 -18.39 -11.32 8.79
CA HIS A 315 -19.71 -11.94 8.89
C HIS A 315 -20.82 -11.05 8.34
N ASN A 316 -20.78 -9.74 8.58
CA ASN A 316 -21.83 -8.83 8.12
C ASN A 316 -21.84 -8.64 6.59
N ASP A 317 -20.71 -8.81 5.91
CA ASP A 317 -20.65 -8.82 4.45
C ASP A 317 -21.06 -10.19 3.87
N VAL A 318 -21.96 -10.19 2.88
CA VAL A 318 -22.53 -11.43 2.31
C VAL A 318 -21.48 -12.31 1.63
N LYS A 319 -20.47 -11.71 0.98
CA LYS A 319 -19.41 -12.46 0.29
C LYS A 319 -18.38 -12.96 1.30
N ALA A 320 -17.91 -12.10 2.19
CA ALA A 320 -16.95 -12.49 3.22
C ALA A 320 -17.52 -13.54 4.18
N ARG A 321 -18.83 -13.49 4.51
CA ARG A 321 -19.50 -14.54 5.29
C ARG A 321 -19.36 -15.91 4.64
N LYS A 322 -19.54 -16.01 3.33
CA LYS A 322 -19.40 -17.28 2.59
C LYS A 322 -17.96 -17.79 2.64
N ILE A 323 -16.99 -16.87 2.58
CA ILE A 323 -15.56 -17.20 2.64
C ILE A 323 -15.16 -17.77 4.01
N ILE A 324 -15.67 -17.21 5.11
CA ILE A 324 -15.34 -17.67 6.47
C ILE A 324 -16.19 -18.84 6.97
N SER A 325 -17.35 -19.11 6.37
CA SER A 325 -18.27 -20.17 6.81
C SER A 325 -17.62 -21.56 6.92
N PRO A 326 -16.77 -22.01 5.99
CA PRO A 326 -16.09 -23.30 6.10
C PRO A 326 -15.18 -23.41 7.34
N PHE A 327 -14.74 -22.28 7.90
CA PHE A 327 -13.79 -22.19 9.01
C PHE A 327 -14.48 -21.87 10.35
N LYS A 328 -15.77 -22.21 10.46
CA LYS A 328 -16.55 -22.02 11.69
C LYS A 328 -15.84 -22.59 12.94
N SER A 329 -15.16 -23.72 12.83
CA SER A 329 -14.42 -24.34 13.94
C SER A 329 -13.36 -23.41 14.54
N GLU A 330 -12.65 -22.63 13.71
CA GLU A 330 -11.66 -21.66 14.17
C GLU A 330 -12.33 -20.49 14.94
N ILE A 331 -13.49 -20.06 14.47
CA ILE A 331 -14.30 -19.02 15.12
C ILE A 331 -14.87 -19.51 16.47
N ASP A 332 -15.30 -20.77 16.54
CA ASP A 332 -15.78 -21.39 17.78
C ASP A 332 -14.67 -21.49 18.84
N LEU A 333 -13.44 -21.79 18.43
CA LEU A 333 -12.28 -21.82 19.34
C LEU A 333 -11.94 -20.41 19.88
N ILE A 334 -12.12 -19.36 19.07
CA ILE A 334 -12.01 -17.98 19.55
C ILE A 334 -13.11 -17.71 20.58
N LEU A 335 -14.36 -18.08 20.28
CA LEU A 335 -15.49 -17.92 21.21
C LEU A 335 -15.24 -18.63 22.55
N GLN A 336 -14.68 -19.83 22.54
CA GLN A 336 -14.34 -20.58 23.76
C GLN A 336 -13.37 -19.80 24.65
N ASN A 337 -12.33 -19.19 24.07
CA ASN A 337 -11.40 -18.34 24.83
C ASN A 337 -12.11 -17.15 25.50
N LEU A 338 -13.04 -16.49 24.78
CA LEU A 338 -13.82 -15.39 25.35
C LEU A 338 -14.70 -15.85 26.53
N VAL A 339 -15.29 -17.04 26.43
CA VAL A 339 -16.08 -17.61 27.54
C VAL A 339 -15.19 -17.86 28.76
N THR A 340 -13.99 -18.45 28.56
CA THR A 340 -13.01 -18.66 29.64
C THR A 340 -12.64 -17.35 30.35
N LEU A 341 -12.46 -16.26 29.59
CA LEU A 341 -12.16 -14.94 30.15
C LEU A 341 -13.30 -14.35 30.99
N GLN A 342 -14.57 -14.69 30.73
CA GLN A 342 -15.69 -14.19 31.54
C GLN A 342 -15.65 -14.72 32.99
N SER A 343 -15.10 -15.92 33.18
CA SER A 343 -14.88 -16.55 34.50
C SER A 343 -13.56 -16.16 35.18
N SER A 344 -12.74 -15.30 34.58
CA SER A 344 -11.41 -14.93 35.08
C SER A 344 -11.42 -13.85 36.17
N SER A 345 -10.25 -13.42 36.64
CA SER A 345 -10.03 -12.30 37.58
C SER A 345 -10.08 -10.91 36.91
N LEU A 346 -10.53 -10.80 35.65
CA LEU A 346 -10.67 -9.53 34.94
C LEU A 346 -11.45 -8.46 35.72
N THR A 347 -11.15 -7.19 35.42
CA THR A 347 -11.94 -6.04 35.91
C THR A 347 -13.40 -6.18 35.49
N VAL A 348 -14.31 -5.55 36.24
CA VAL A 348 -15.75 -5.56 35.92
C VAL A 348 -16.02 -5.07 34.50
N GLU A 349 -15.33 -4.01 34.08
CA GLU A 349 -15.39 -3.48 32.71
C GLU A 349 -14.88 -4.49 31.68
N GLY A 350 -13.71 -5.11 31.91
CA GLY A 350 -13.16 -6.13 31.02
C GLY A 350 -14.07 -7.35 30.87
N LYS A 351 -14.69 -7.82 31.96
CA LYS A 351 -15.68 -8.91 31.94
C LYS A 351 -16.91 -8.53 31.13
N HIS A 352 -17.44 -7.33 31.33
CA HIS A 352 -18.60 -6.84 30.59
C HIS A 352 -18.30 -6.77 29.09
N MET A 353 -17.12 -6.23 28.73
CA MET A 353 -16.62 -6.14 27.37
C MET A 353 -16.47 -7.51 26.69
N MET A 354 -15.87 -8.49 27.38
CA MET A 354 -15.75 -9.87 26.88
C MET A 354 -17.10 -10.59 26.76
N LYS A 355 -18.05 -10.29 27.66
CA LYS A 355 -19.42 -10.82 27.59
C LYS A 355 -20.15 -10.32 26.34
N ILE A 356 -20.11 -9.02 26.06
CA ILE A 356 -20.74 -8.43 24.87
C ILE A 356 -20.10 -8.99 23.60
N ALA A 357 -18.77 -8.99 23.53
CA ALA A 357 -18.03 -9.52 22.38
C ALA A 357 -18.35 -11.02 22.15
N GLY A 358 -18.37 -11.81 23.21
CA GLY A 358 -18.69 -13.23 23.16
C GLY A 358 -20.13 -13.51 22.73
N GLU A 359 -21.10 -12.69 23.15
CA GLU A 359 -22.49 -12.82 22.70
C GLU A 359 -22.63 -12.56 21.21
N ARG A 360 -22.05 -11.44 20.73
CA ARG A 360 -22.08 -11.08 19.31
C ARG A 360 -21.41 -12.15 18.45
N LEU A 361 -20.24 -12.63 18.87
CA LEU A 361 -19.52 -13.69 18.15
C LEU A 361 -20.29 -15.01 18.15
N ARG A 362 -20.98 -15.35 19.24
CA ARG A 362 -21.82 -16.57 19.31
C ARG A 362 -22.98 -16.51 18.32
N ILE A 363 -23.68 -15.38 18.25
CA ILE A 363 -24.76 -15.16 17.28
C ILE A 363 -24.21 -15.31 15.85
N ALA A 364 -23.08 -14.67 15.56
CA ALA A 364 -22.43 -14.77 14.26
C ALA A 364 -22.03 -16.22 13.92
N SER A 365 -21.33 -16.91 14.82
CA SER A 365 -20.91 -18.30 14.61
C SER A 365 -22.09 -19.24 14.38
N ASN A 366 -23.16 -19.14 15.18
CA ASN A 366 -24.35 -19.99 15.05
C ASN A 366 -25.05 -19.83 13.69
N SER A 367 -24.89 -18.69 13.03
CA SER A 367 -25.46 -18.45 11.70
C SER A 367 -24.54 -18.86 10.54
N LEU A 368 -23.30 -19.27 10.82
CA LEU A 368 -22.42 -19.90 9.84
C LEU A 368 -22.81 -21.36 9.69
N LEU A 369 -22.98 -21.81 8.45
CA LEU A 369 -23.24 -23.21 8.16
C LEU A 369 -21.93 -23.99 8.34
N SER A 370 -21.95 -25.03 9.17
CA SER A 370 -20.83 -25.97 9.22
C SER A 370 -20.78 -26.76 7.91
N CYS A 371 -19.64 -26.77 7.23
CA CYS A 371 -19.36 -27.78 6.21
C CYS A 371 -19.16 -29.13 6.90
N THR A 372 -20.25 -29.74 7.37
CA THR A 372 -20.26 -31.17 7.68
C THR A 372 -20.40 -31.87 6.34
N THR A 373 -19.33 -32.56 5.95
CA THR A 373 -19.20 -33.47 4.81
C THR A 373 -20.55 -34.04 4.35
N VAL A 374 -21.02 -33.60 3.18
CA VAL A 374 -21.90 -34.45 2.36
C VAL A 374 -21.00 -35.55 1.81
N THR A 375 -20.84 -36.62 2.58
CA THR A 375 -20.44 -37.92 2.01
C THR A 375 -21.51 -38.28 0.99
N MET A 376 -21.15 -38.18 -0.29
CA MET A 376 -21.89 -38.77 -1.39
C MET A 376 -21.94 -40.29 -1.14
N LEU A 377 -23.14 -40.79 -0.82
CA LEU A 377 -23.50 -42.21 -0.93
C LEU A 377 -23.86 -42.51 -2.39
#